data_AF-A0A0G0T9I7-F1
#
_entry.id   AF-A0A0G0T9I7-F1
#
_cell.length_a   1.000
_cell.length_b   1.000
_cell.length_c   1.000
_cell.angle_alpha   90.00
_cell.angle_beta   90.00
_cell.angle_gamma   90.00
#
_symmetry.space_group_name_H-M   'P 1'
#
loop_
_entity.id
_entity.type
_entity.pdbx_description
1 polymer ?
#
loop_
_entity_poly.entity_id
_entity_poly.type
_entity_poly.pdbx_seq_one_letter_code
_entity_poly.pdbx_strand_id
1 'polypeptide(L)'
;MIWEFSIFFLTLMYFGALWIAFSRPATFLWEGIIFLLVLLIATKWISRKYLHFIVPAFLFVGSVLLLPLIDSPAEAKSFLALSTGVFYLAVLGSFRLGRYGKDLTAKAMLNLASISALFCWFTAIYGWYLNIAVPSWIIMIIFALVTFPVSYALLVFNELKINRSQRVLYAVFLSYLMAVSTWIQNAWPFGYLTTGAVALIIFYSGWEIIRNYFLDKMTIKRLTFSILFLVGGASLILLSAKWYPAI
;
A
#
# COMPACT_ATOMS: atom_id res chain seq x y z
N MET A 1 23.27 6.66 6.12
CA MET A 1 23.87 5.56 5.35
C MET A 1 22.83 5.07 4.35
N ILE A 2 23.14 5.14 3.06
CA ILE A 2 22.19 4.84 1.98
C ILE A 2 22.31 3.38 1.55
N TRP A 3 23.49 2.77 1.66
CA TRP A 3 23.76 1.45 1.08
C TRP A 3 24.14 0.41 2.14
N GLU A 4 23.57 -0.79 2.03
CA GLU A 4 23.83 -1.98 2.84
C GLU A 4 23.65 -3.21 1.95
N PHE A 5 24.63 -4.12 1.96
CA PHE A 5 24.64 -5.26 1.03
C PHE A 5 23.43 -6.18 1.21
N SER A 6 23.02 -6.48 2.45
CA SER A 6 21.86 -7.33 2.72
C SER A 6 20.55 -6.75 2.18
N ILE A 7 20.41 -5.43 2.19
CA ILE A 7 19.23 -4.72 1.70
C ILE A 7 19.19 -4.76 0.17
N PHE A 8 20.34 -4.51 -0.46
CA PHE A 8 20.49 -4.62 -1.90
C PHE A 8 20.20 -6.04 -2.40
N PHE A 9 20.75 -7.06 -1.74
CA PHE A 9 20.51 -8.45 -2.08
C PHE A 9 19.03 -8.83 -1.99
N LEU A 10 18.35 -8.46 -0.90
CA LEU A 10 16.91 -8.72 -0.74
C LEU A 10 16.06 -8.00 -1.79
N THR A 11 16.48 -6.81 -2.20
CA THR A 11 15.84 -6.04 -3.29
C THR A 11 16.05 -6.71 -4.65
N LEU A 12 17.22 -7.29 -4.89
CA LEU A 12 17.49 -8.05 -6.11
C LEU A 12 16.66 -9.34 -6.16
N MET A 13 16.51 -10.03 -5.02
CA MET A 13 15.60 -11.17 -4.89
C MET A 13 14.14 -10.77 -5.17
N TYR A 14 13.70 -9.62 -4.66
CA TYR A 14 12.37 -9.08 -4.93
C TYR A 14 12.14 -8.82 -6.42
N PHE A 15 13.11 -8.16 -7.08
CA PHE A 15 13.05 -7.95 -8.52
C PHE A 15 13.01 -9.27 -9.29
N GLY A 16 13.83 -10.24 -8.90
CA GLY A 16 13.82 -11.58 -9.48
C GLY A 16 12.47 -12.27 -9.32
N ALA A 17 11.86 -12.21 -8.12
CA ALA A 17 10.54 -12.77 -7.87
C ALA A 17 9.46 -12.11 -8.75
N LEU A 18 9.43 -10.78 -8.84
CA LEU A 18 8.50 -10.09 -9.75
C LEU A 18 8.75 -10.43 -11.21
N TRP A 19 10.03 -10.58 -11.60
CA TRP A 19 10.38 -10.97 -12.97
C TRP A 19 9.88 -12.37 -13.32
N ILE A 20 9.93 -13.31 -12.38
CA ILE A 20 9.39 -14.64 -12.61
C ILE A 20 7.85 -14.61 -12.59
N ALA A 21 7.22 -13.83 -11.72
CA ALA A 21 5.77 -13.61 -11.75
C ALA A 21 5.30 -13.11 -13.13
N PHE A 22 6.06 -12.18 -13.71
CA PHE A 22 5.81 -11.64 -15.04
C PHE A 22 6.05 -12.67 -16.16
N SER A 23 7.14 -13.43 -16.09
CA SER A 23 7.56 -14.32 -17.19
C SER A 23 6.91 -15.71 -17.16
N ARG A 24 6.56 -16.20 -15.96
CA ARG A 24 6.06 -17.57 -15.70
C ARG A 24 4.98 -17.56 -14.61
N PRO A 25 3.82 -16.93 -14.86
CA PRO A 25 2.78 -16.78 -13.84
C PRO A 25 2.24 -18.12 -13.30
N ALA A 26 2.21 -19.18 -14.13
CA ALA A 26 1.65 -20.48 -13.75
C ALA A 26 2.44 -21.20 -12.64
N THR A 27 3.76 -21.02 -12.56
CA THR A 27 4.62 -21.66 -11.55
C THR A 27 4.93 -20.76 -10.37
N PHE A 28 4.51 -19.50 -10.41
CA PHE A 28 4.95 -18.46 -9.49
C PHE A 28 4.50 -18.67 -8.04
N LEU A 29 3.39 -19.38 -7.80
CA LEU A 29 2.81 -19.52 -6.46
C LEU A 29 3.84 -20.02 -5.43
N TRP A 30 4.57 -21.09 -5.75
CA TRP A 30 5.57 -21.67 -4.84
C TRP A 30 6.77 -20.76 -4.62
N GLU A 31 7.28 -20.14 -5.69
CA GLU A 31 8.41 -19.21 -5.62
C GLU A 31 8.05 -17.96 -4.81
N GLY A 32 6.81 -17.47 -4.95
CA GLY A 32 6.29 -16.36 -4.17
C GLY A 32 6.17 -16.70 -2.68
N ILE A 33 5.73 -17.91 -2.33
CA ILE A 33 5.71 -18.39 -0.93
C ILE A 33 7.12 -18.45 -0.36
N ILE A 34 8.06 -19.04 -1.10
CA ILE A 34 9.47 -19.13 -0.68
C ILE A 34 10.05 -17.73 -0.46
N PHE A 35 9.79 -16.80 -1.39
CA PHE A 35 10.23 -15.42 -1.25
C PHE A 35 9.65 -14.73 -0.01
N LEU A 36 8.35 -14.91 0.29
CA LEU A 36 7.73 -14.35 1.50
C LEU A 36 8.33 -14.91 2.79
N LEU A 37 8.68 -16.20 2.83
CA LEU A 37 9.36 -16.80 3.97
C LEU A 37 10.77 -16.23 4.16
N VAL A 38 11.53 -16.10 3.08
CA VAL A 38 12.85 -15.44 3.11
C VAL A 38 12.71 -13.99 3.58
N LEU A 39 11.73 -13.26 3.05
CA LEU A 39 11.45 -11.87 3.41
C LEU A 39 11.10 -11.74 4.91
N LEU A 40 10.32 -12.66 5.48
CA LEU A 40 9.98 -12.68 6.90
C LEU A 40 11.22 -12.84 7.77
N ILE A 41 12.07 -13.82 7.46
CA ILE A 41 13.30 -14.11 8.19
C ILE A 41 14.27 -12.95 8.06
N ALA A 42 14.51 -12.47 6.84
CA ALA A 42 15.41 -11.36 6.54
C ALA A 42 14.94 -10.07 7.24
N THR A 43 13.64 -9.76 7.22
CA THR A 43 13.12 -8.56 7.87
C THR A 43 13.28 -8.62 9.39
N LYS A 44 13.05 -9.79 10.01
CA LYS A 44 13.32 -9.99 11.44
C LYS A 44 14.80 -9.76 11.76
N TRP A 45 15.70 -10.28 10.93
CA TRP A 45 17.14 -10.15 11.15
C TRP A 45 17.63 -8.71 10.98
N ILE A 46 17.16 -8.03 9.94
CA ILE A 46 17.55 -6.66 9.57
C ILE A 46 16.95 -5.62 10.54
N SER A 47 15.66 -5.71 10.85
CA SER A 47 14.94 -4.68 11.62
C SER A 47 14.74 -5.01 13.10
N ARG A 48 15.00 -6.26 13.50
CA ARG A 48 14.72 -6.82 14.84
C ARG A 48 13.23 -6.83 15.23
N LYS A 49 12.31 -6.43 14.35
CA LYS A 49 10.86 -6.33 14.62
C LYS A 49 10.05 -7.01 13.52
N TYR A 50 9.20 -7.97 13.89
CA TYR A 50 8.33 -8.65 12.93
C TYR A 50 7.32 -7.72 12.25
N LEU A 51 6.86 -6.66 12.91
CA LEU A 51 5.89 -5.73 12.33
C LEU A 51 6.41 -5.02 11.07
N HIS A 52 7.73 -4.89 10.92
CA HIS A 52 8.32 -4.27 9.73
C HIS A 52 8.18 -5.15 8.48
N PHE A 53 7.82 -6.44 8.62
CA PHE A 53 7.54 -7.34 7.49
C PHE A 53 6.24 -6.99 6.75
N ILE A 54 5.26 -6.42 7.44
CA ILE A 54 3.91 -6.19 6.90
C ILE A 54 3.99 -5.38 5.60
N VAL A 55 4.70 -4.25 5.59
CA VAL A 55 4.71 -3.36 4.42
C VAL A 55 5.44 -3.98 3.22
N PRO A 56 6.67 -4.50 3.33
CA PRO A 56 7.33 -5.22 2.24
C PRO A 56 6.51 -6.41 1.70
N ALA A 57 5.87 -7.18 2.59
CA ALA A 57 5.04 -8.32 2.19
C ALA A 57 3.79 -7.88 1.42
N PHE A 58 3.08 -6.87 1.91
CA PHE A 58 1.92 -6.31 1.22
C PHE A 58 2.31 -5.66 -0.10
N LEU A 59 3.46 -4.98 -0.18
CA LEU A 59 3.95 -4.45 -1.44
C LEU A 59 4.25 -5.56 -2.46
N PHE A 60 4.86 -6.67 -2.02
CA PHE A 60 5.12 -7.82 -2.87
C PHE A 60 3.83 -8.43 -3.42
N VAL A 61 2.91 -8.83 -2.54
CA VAL A 61 1.67 -9.49 -2.96
C VAL A 61 0.81 -8.54 -3.80
N GLY A 62 0.70 -7.27 -3.40
CA GLY A 62 -0.03 -6.27 -4.17
C GLY A 62 0.56 -6.05 -5.57
N SER A 63 1.90 -6.03 -5.69
CA SER A 63 2.57 -5.90 -6.98
C SER A 63 2.34 -7.12 -7.87
N VAL A 64 2.47 -8.33 -7.31
CA VAL A 64 2.18 -9.58 -8.03
C VAL A 64 0.74 -9.60 -8.55
N LEU A 65 -0.23 -9.21 -7.72
CA LEU A 65 -1.65 -9.22 -8.12
C LEU A 65 -1.97 -8.16 -9.17
N LEU A 66 -1.23 -7.06 -9.21
CA LEU A 66 -1.40 -5.99 -10.19
C LEU A 66 -0.75 -6.32 -11.54
N LEU A 67 0.35 -7.08 -11.56
CA LEU A 67 1.12 -7.39 -12.78
C LEU A 67 0.27 -7.93 -13.94
N PRO A 68 -0.66 -8.90 -13.74
CA PRO A 68 -1.48 -9.42 -14.82
C PRO A 68 -2.48 -8.42 -15.41
N LEU A 69 -2.74 -7.30 -14.72
CA LEU A 69 -3.67 -6.25 -15.15
C LEU A 69 -2.96 -5.14 -15.95
N ILE A 70 -1.67 -5.29 -16.24
CA ILE A 70 -0.88 -4.34 -17.05
C ILE A 70 -0.67 -4.96 -18.44
N ASP A 71 -1.43 -4.48 -19.42
CA ASP A 71 -1.45 -5.05 -20.77
C ASP A 71 -0.15 -4.79 -21.55
N SER A 72 0.45 -3.62 -21.37
CA SER A 72 1.64 -3.21 -22.11
C SER A 72 2.92 -3.79 -21.49
N PRO A 73 3.74 -4.57 -22.23
CA PRO A 73 4.99 -5.12 -21.71
C PRO A 73 5.99 -4.04 -21.27
N ALA A 74 5.96 -2.87 -21.91
CA ALA A 74 6.82 -1.73 -21.56
C ALA A 74 6.38 -1.10 -20.22
N GLU A 75 5.08 -0.96 -20.01
CA GLU A 75 4.51 -0.46 -18.76
C GLU A 75 4.74 -1.44 -17.61
N ALA A 76 4.57 -2.75 -17.86
CA ALA A 76 4.86 -3.78 -16.87
C ALA A 76 6.32 -3.71 -16.43
N LYS A 77 7.29 -3.66 -17.36
CA LYS A 77 8.72 -3.52 -17.01
C LYS A 77 9.02 -2.24 -16.23
N SER A 78 8.38 -1.14 -16.57
CA SER A 78 8.50 0.12 -15.83
C SER A 78 7.94 -0.01 -14.41
N PHE A 79 6.80 -0.68 -14.26
CA PHE A 79 6.21 -1.00 -12.96
C PHE A 79 7.13 -1.90 -12.11
N LEU A 80 7.77 -2.92 -12.68
CA LEU A 80 8.77 -3.75 -11.98
C LEU A 80 9.90 -2.88 -11.42
N ALA A 81 10.46 -1.97 -12.24
CA ALA A 81 11.55 -1.11 -11.82
C ALA A 81 11.14 -0.16 -10.69
N LEU A 82 9.97 0.49 -10.82
CA LEU A 82 9.43 1.39 -9.80
C LEU A 82 9.11 0.65 -8.50
N SER A 83 8.44 -0.50 -8.60
CA SER A 83 8.07 -1.30 -7.42
C SER A 83 9.31 -1.81 -6.67
N THR A 84 10.36 -2.23 -7.40
CA THR A 84 11.65 -2.58 -6.79
C THR A 84 12.29 -1.38 -6.08
N GLY A 85 12.23 -0.19 -6.66
CA GLY A 85 12.71 1.03 -6.01
C GLY A 85 11.97 1.34 -4.71
N VAL A 86 10.65 1.19 -4.70
CA VAL A 86 9.83 1.38 -3.48
C VAL A 86 10.12 0.28 -2.46
N PHE A 87 10.29 -0.97 -2.90
CA PHE A 87 10.63 -2.09 -2.02
C PHE A 87 11.98 -1.89 -1.34
N TYR A 88 12.98 -1.39 -2.08
CA TYR A 88 14.26 -1.00 -1.51
C TYR A 88 14.09 0.01 -0.37
N LEU A 89 13.29 1.07 -0.60
CA LEU A 89 12.98 2.06 0.44
C LEU A 89 12.23 1.43 1.62
N ALA A 90 11.35 0.46 1.40
CA ALA A 90 10.64 -0.24 2.45
C ALA A 90 11.61 -1.01 3.38
N VAL A 91 12.54 -1.76 2.80
CA VAL A 91 13.54 -2.54 3.57
C VAL A 91 14.56 -1.61 4.23
N LEU A 92 15.03 -0.58 3.53
CA LEU A 92 15.96 0.42 4.08
C LEU A 92 15.34 1.22 5.23
N GLY A 93 14.09 1.64 5.09
CA GLY A 93 13.33 2.28 6.16
C GLY A 93 13.17 1.36 7.37
N SER A 94 12.83 0.09 7.14
CA SER A 94 12.70 -0.93 8.18
C SER A 94 14.00 -1.15 8.95
N PHE A 95 15.13 -1.21 8.23
CA PHE A 95 16.46 -1.35 8.80
C PHE A 95 16.85 -0.15 9.67
N ARG A 96 16.69 1.07 9.12
CA ARG A 96 17.04 2.31 9.83
C ARG A 96 16.21 2.49 11.10
N LEU A 97 14.89 2.22 11.04
CA LEU A 97 14.04 2.26 12.25
C LEU A 97 14.35 1.16 13.27
N GLY A 98 14.92 0.03 12.82
CA GLY A 98 15.42 -1.01 13.72
C GLY A 98 16.60 -0.54 14.59
N ARG A 99 17.42 0.39 14.06
CA ARG A 99 18.56 1.00 14.78
C ARG A 99 18.17 2.26 15.54
N TYR A 100 17.36 3.13 14.94
CA TYR A 100 16.93 4.40 15.54
C TYR A 100 15.46 4.69 15.27
N GLY A 101 14.62 4.55 16.30
CA GLY A 101 13.15 4.69 16.17
C GLY A 101 12.68 6.09 15.77
N LYS A 102 13.46 7.14 16.07
CA LYS A 102 13.09 8.53 15.76
C LYS A 102 13.57 9.01 14.38
N ASP A 103 14.10 8.14 13.52
CA ASP A 103 14.56 8.52 12.18
C ASP A 103 13.38 8.95 11.28
N LEU A 104 13.24 10.27 11.08
CA LEU A 104 12.17 10.85 10.26
C LEU A 104 12.26 10.43 8.79
N THR A 105 13.47 10.22 8.26
CA THR A 105 13.64 9.80 6.87
C THR A 105 13.15 8.36 6.70
N ALA A 106 13.49 7.49 7.66
CA ALA A 106 13.06 6.10 7.62
C ALA A 106 11.52 5.96 7.79
N LYS A 107 10.90 6.80 8.65
CA LYS A 107 9.44 6.91 8.74
C LYS A 107 8.83 7.35 7.40
N ALA A 108 9.42 8.32 6.72
CA ALA A 108 8.96 8.77 5.40
C ALA A 108 9.08 7.67 4.33
N MET A 109 10.21 6.93 4.30
CA MET A 109 10.41 5.79 3.40
C MET A 109 9.34 4.71 3.59
N LEU A 110 9.05 4.33 4.84
CA LEU A 110 8.00 3.36 5.12
C LEU A 110 6.60 3.89 4.83
N ASN A 111 6.32 5.17 5.09
CA ASN A 111 5.04 5.77 4.73
C ASN A 111 4.82 5.72 3.21
N LEU A 112 5.84 6.05 2.42
CA LEU A 112 5.79 5.94 0.95
C LEU A 112 5.53 4.50 0.50
N ALA A 113 6.24 3.53 1.10
CA ALA A 113 6.08 2.12 0.77
C ALA A 113 4.69 1.59 1.15
N SER A 114 4.13 1.97 2.30
CA SER A 114 2.78 1.60 2.72
C SER A 114 1.71 2.14 1.77
N ILE A 115 1.82 3.40 1.38
CA ILE A 115 0.89 4.05 0.43
C ILE A 115 0.99 3.34 -0.92
N SER A 116 2.20 3.06 -1.39
CA SER A 116 2.41 2.34 -2.66
C SER A 116 1.86 0.91 -2.61
N ALA A 117 2.03 0.20 -1.47
CA ALA A 117 1.47 -1.13 -1.28
C ALA A 117 -0.07 -1.11 -1.33
N LEU A 118 -0.70 -0.17 -0.64
CA LEU A 118 -2.16 0.00 -0.66
C LEU A 118 -2.66 0.36 -2.06
N PHE A 119 -1.96 1.23 -2.78
CA PHE A 119 -2.28 1.52 -4.18
C PHE A 119 -2.27 0.25 -5.03
N CYS A 120 -1.22 -0.57 -4.94
CA CYS A 120 -1.13 -1.81 -5.70
C CYS A 120 -2.30 -2.75 -5.36
N TRP A 121 -2.61 -2.91 -4.06
CA TRP A 121 -3.72 -3.74 -3.61
C TRP A 121 -5.09 -3.21 -4.05
N PHE A 122 -5.40 -1.94 -3.83
CA PHE A 122 -6.71 -1.37 -4.20
C PHE A 122 -6.94 -1.47 -5.70
N THR A 123 -5.92 -1.14 -6.49
CA THR A 123 -5.96 -1.24 -7.95
C THR A 123 -6.13 -2.68 -8.40
N ALA A 124 -5.35 -3.62 -7.84
CA ALA A 124 -5.42 -5.03 -8.20
C ALA A 124 -6.77 -5.65 -7.82
N ILE A 125 -7.22 -5.50 -6.58
CA ILE A 125 -8.47 -6.08 -6.09
C ILE A 125 -9.64 -5.57 -6.93
N TYR A 126 -9.70 -4.27 -7.20
CA TYR A 126 -10.78 -3.71 -8.01
C TYR A 126 -10.71 -4.21 -9.46
N GLY A 127 -9.51 -4.35 -10.04
CA GLY A 127 -9.34 -4.95 -11.36
C GLY A 127 -9.84 -6.38 -11.43
N TRP A 128 -9.48 -7.23 -10.46
CA TRP A 128 -9.98 -8.60 -10.37
C TRP A 128 -11.50 -8.65 -10.13
N TYR A 129 -12.03 -7.75 -9.31
CA TYR A 129 -13.47 -7.63 -9.06
C TYR A 129 -14.26 -7.37 -10.34
N LEU A 130 -13.79 -6.43 -11.19
CA LEU A 130 -14.43 -6.14 -12.48
C LEU A 130 -14.42 -7.36 -13.42
N ASN A 131 -13.42 -8.24 -13.32
CA ASN A 131 -13.28 -9.41 -14.20
C ASN A 131 -14.03 -10.66 -13.69
N ILE A 132 -14.28 -10.80 -12.39
CA ILE A 132 -14.82 -12.04 -11.79
C ILE A 132 -16.31 -11.91 -11.41
N ALA A 133 -16.95 -10.76 -11.65
CA ALA A 133 -18.38 -10.52 -11.39
C ALA A 133 -18.83 -10.90 -9.95
N VAL A 134 -17.99 -10.55 -8.98
CA VAL A 134 -18.18 -10.91 -7.57
C VAL A 134 -19.20 -9.95 -6.91
N PRO A 135 -19.97 -10.38 -5.90
CA PRO A 135 -20.77 -9.47 -5.07
C PRO A 135 -19.95 -8.33 -4.43
N SER A 136 -20.54 -7.13 -4.35
CA SER A 136 -19.89 -5.92 -3.84
C SER A 136 -19.45 -6.02 -2.37
N TRP A 137 -20.13 -6.82 -1.54
CA TRP A 137 -19.74 -7.01 -0.14
C TRP A 137 -18.37 -7.71 0.00
N ILE A 138 -17.97 -8.55 -0.98
CA ILE A 138 -16.68 -9.24 -0.94
C ILE A 138 -15.55 -8.22 -1.13
N ILE A 139 -15.68 -7.30 -2.09
CA ILE A 139 -14.65 -6.27 -2.30
C ILE A 139 -14.52 -5.34 -1.08
N MET A 140 -15.64 -5.02 -0.42
CA MET A 140 -15.62 -4.25 0.85
C MET A 140 -14.79 -4.95 1.93
N ILE A 141 -15.01 -6.25 2.12
CA ILE A 141 -14.27 -7.04 3.13
C ILE A 141 -12.79 -7.10 2.78
N ILE A 142 -12.44 -7.34 1.51
CA ILE A 142 -11.03 -7.43 1.10
C ILE A 142 -10.34 -6.07 1.30
N PHE A 143 -10.96 -4.96 0.91
CA PHE A 143 -10.40 -3.62 1.16
C PHE A 143 -10.17 -3.36 2.64
N ALA A 144 -11.12 -3.73 3.51
CA ALA A 144 -10.94 -3.63 4.97
C ALA A 144 -9.78 -4.49 5.48
N LEU A 145 -9.70 -5.75 5.03
CA LEU A 145 -8.69 -6.72 5.44
C LEU A 145 -7.27 -6.32 5.03
N VAL A 146 -7.10 -5.68 3.87
CA VAL A 146 -5.81 -5.16 3.43
C VAL A 146 -5.45 -3.87 4.16
N THR A 147 -6.43 -2.97 4.32
CA THR A 147 -6.19 -1.67 4.95
C THR A 147 -5.81 -1.81 6.42
N PHE A 148 -6.37 -2.80 7.13
CA PHE A 148 -6.18 -2.98 8.57
C PHE A 148 -4.71 -3.18 8.98
N PRO A 149 -4.00 -4.22 8.46
CA PRO A 149 -2.62 -4.49 8.86
C PRO A 149 -1.68 -3.36 8.43
N VAL A 150 -1.88 -2.76 7.25
CA VAL A 150 -1.03 -1.65 6.79
C VAL A 150 -1.25 -0.40 7.64
N SER A 151 -2.50 -0.06 7.97
CA SER A 151 -2.82 1.06 8.87
C SER A 151 -2.24 0.84 10.27
N TYR A 152 -2.37 -0.38 10.80
CA TYR A 152 -1.80 -0.75 12.08
C TYR A 152 -0.27 -0.60 12.06
N ALA A 153 0.40 -1.09 11.01
CA ALA A 153 1.84 -0.95 10.82
C ALA A 153 2.26 0.54 10.77
N LEU A 154 1.53 1.36 10.01
CA LEU A 154 1.76 2.80 9.91
C LEU A 154 1.67 3.52 11.26
N LEU A 155 0.65 3.21 12.08
CA LEU A 155 0.50 3.76 13.43
C LEU A 155 1.68 3.39 14.34
N VAL A 156 2.21 2.17 14.19
CA VAL A 156 3.37 1.69 14.96
C VAL A 156 4.66 2.36 14.50
N PHE A 157 4.93 2.43 13.19
CA PHE A 157 6.18 2.98 12.64
C PHE A 157 6.33 4.46 12.94
N ASN A 158 5.24 5.20 12.94
CA ASN A 158 5.27 6.63 13.24
C ASN A 158 5.42 6.93 14.75
N GLU A 159 5.38 5.90 15.61
CA GLU A 159 5.52 6.00 17.07
C GLU A 159 4.58 7.05 17.67
N LEU A 160 3.34 7.07 17.22
CA LEU A 160 2.34 7.99 17.74
C LEU A 160 2.08 7.71 19.23
N LYS A 161 1.87 8.76 20.03
CA LYS A 161 1.58 8.68 21.47
C LYS A 161 0.17 8.13 21.71
N ILE A 162 -0.02 6.84 21.41
CA ILE A 162 -1.31 6.17 21.36
C ILE A 162 -1.23 4.84 22.12
N ASN A 163 -2.26 4.57 22.93
CA ASN A 163 -2.44 3.29 23.62
C ASN A 163 -2.73 2.15 22.63
N ARG A 164 -2.46 0.90 23.01
CA ARG A 164 -2.67 -0.26 22.12
C ARG A 164 -4.10 -0.35 21.60
N SER A 165 -5.11 -0.17 22.46
CA SER A 165 -6.53 -0.23 22.08
C SER A 165 -6.91 0.86 21.10
N GLN A 166 -6.42 2.08 21.31
CA GLN A 166 -6.63 3.19 20.39
C GLN A 166 -5.99 2.90 19.03
N ARG A 167 -4.77 2.34 18.97
CA ARG A 167 -4.15 1.98 17.67
C ARG A 167 -5.00 1.00 16.87
N VAL A 168 -5.55 -0.02 17.54
CA VAL A 168 -6.46 -0.96 16.88
C VAL A 168 -7.73 -0.25 16.42
N LEU A 169 -8.34 0.59 17.27
CA LEU A 169 -9.54 1.36 16.92
C LEU A 169 -9.33 2.23 15.67
N TYR A 170 -8.24 3.00 15.59
CA TYR A 170 -7.95 3.84 14.43
C TYR A 170 -7.59 3.04 13.17
N ALA A 171 -6.95 1.87 13.31
CA ALA A 171 -6.73 0.97 12.19
C ALA A 171 -8.05 0.38 11.67
N VAL A 172 -8.96 -0.04 12.56
CA VAL A 172 -10.31 -0.50 12.20
C VAL A 172 -11.12 0.62 11.55
N PHE A 173 -11.03 1.85 12.07
CA PHE A 173 -11.68 3.01 11.49
C PHE A 173 -11.21 3.26 10.05
N LEU A 174 -9.91 3.24 9.79
CA LEU A 174 -9.37 3.38 8.42
C LEU A 174 -9.84 2.25 7.50
N SER A 175 -9.84 1.01 8.00
CA SER A 175 -10.39 -0.13 7.23
C SER A 175 -11.86 0.02 6.89
N TYR A 176 -12.66 0.46 7.86
CA TYR A 176 -14.08 0.70 7.66
C TYR A 176 -14.31 1.84 6.66
N LEU A 177 -13.56 2.94 6.78
CA LEU A 177 -13.57 4.04 5.81
C LEU A 177 -13.30 3.52 4.40
N MET A 178 -12.30 2.66 4.22
CA MET A 178 -11.98 2.09 2.90
C MET A 178 -13.04 1.13 2.37
N ALA A 179 -13.64 0.30 3.23
CA ALA A 179 -14.75 -0.56 2.84
C ALA A 179 -15.95 0.25 2.32
N VAL A 180 -16.38 1.26 3.08
CA VAL A 180 -17.50 2.14 2.69
C VAL A 180 -17.17 2.93 1.42
N SER A 181 -15.95 3.46 1.33
CA SER A 181 -15.51 4.22 0.16
C SER A 181 -15.55 3.38 -1.12
N THR A 182 -15.20 2.10 -1.01
CA THR A 182 -15.23 1.18 -2.16
C THR A 182 -16.64 0.80 -2.56
N TRP A 183 -17.53 0.63 -1.59
CA TRP A 183 -18.95 0.41 -1.85
C TRP A 183 -19.58 1.59 -2.62
N ILE A 184 -19.26 2.82 -2.22
CA ILE A 184 -19.72 4.03 -2.93
C ILE A 184 -19.13 4.09 -4.34
N GLN A 185 -17.82 3.85 -4.49
CA GLN A 185 -17.16 3.85 -5.80
C GLN A 185 -17.71 2.77 -6.74
N ASN A 186 -18.21 1.65 -6.20
CA ASN A 186 -18.81 0.60 -7.01
C ASN A 186 -20.10 1.00 -7.73
N ALA A 187 -20.73 2.10 -7.32
CA ALA A 187 -21.89 2.65 -8.03
C ALA A 187 -21.50 3.41 -9.31
N TRP A 188 -20.20 3.61 -9.56
CA TRP A 188 -19.70 4.44 -10.65
C TRP A 188 -18.90 3.56 -11.63
N PRO A 189 -19.03 3.78 -12.95
CA PRO A 189 -18.41 2.93 -13.98
C PRO A 189 -16.93 3.30 -14.20
N PHE A 190 -16.12 3.27 -13.14
CA PHE A 190 -14.70 3.59 -13.20
C PHE A 190 -13.82 2.37 -13.43
N GLY A 191 -12.72 2.59 -14.16
CA GLY A 191 -11.67 1.60 -14.29
C GLY A 191 -10.89 1.40 -12.98
N TYR A 192 -10.21 0.27 -12.87
CA TYR A 192 -9.49 -0.12 -11.65
C TYR A 192 -8.35 0.83 -11.25
N LEU A 193 -7.67 1.45 -12.22
CA LEU A 193 -6.62 2.44 -11.94
C LEU A 193 -7.20 3.73 -11.31
N THR A 194 -8.32 4.22 -11.84
CA THR A 194 -9.04 5.39 -11.32
C THR A 194 -9.54 5.12 -9.91
N THR A 195 -10.21 3.99 -9.69
CA THR A 195 -10.71 3.57 -8.38
C THR A 195 -9.57 3.39 -7.38
N GLY A 196 -8.48 2.73 -7.78
CA GLY A 196 -7.30 2.55 -6.93
C GLY A 196 -6.67 3.89 -6.50
N ALA A 197 -6.57 4.86 -7.41
CA ALA A 197 -6.03 6.18 -7.12
C ALA A 197 -6.96 7.02 -6.23
N VAL A 198 -8.27 7.01 -6.48
CA VAL A 198 -9.25 7.70 -5.63
C VAL A 198 -9.27 7.09 -4.22
N ALA A 199 -9.29 5.75 -4.12
CA ALA A 199 -9.18 5.04 -2.85
C ALA A 199 -7.91 5.42 -2.09
N LEU A 200 -6.78 5.58 -2.79
CA LEU A 200 -5.53 6.01 -2.19
C LEU A 200 -5.60 7.43 -1.63
N ILE A 201 -6.21 8.37 -2.36
CA ILE A 201 -6.40 9.76 -1.90
C ILE A 201 -7.27 9.80 -0.64
N ILE A 202 -8.36 9.02 -0.62
CA ILE A 202 -9.24 8.91 0.55
C ILE A 202 -8.47 8.33 1.74
N PHE A 203 -7.75 7.22 1.53
CA PHE A 203 -6.92 6.60 2.56
C PHE A 203 -5.89 7.58 3.11
N TYR A 204 -5.14 8.25 2.23
CA TYR A 204 -4.09 9.20 2.59
C TYR A 204 -4.64 10.34 3.44
N SER A 205 -5.79 10.90 3.05
CA SER A 205 -6.41 12.01 3.76
C SER A 205 -6.87 11.60 5.16
N GLY A 206 -7.51 10.43 5.30
CA GLY A 206 -7.89 9.88 6.60
C GLY A 206 -6.67 9.60 7.49
N TRP A 207 -5.64 8.97 6.91
CA TRP A 207 -4.37 8.70 7.59
C TRP A 207 -3.67 9.99 8.06
N GLU A 208 -3.62 11.02 7.21
CA GLU A 208 -2.98 12.29 7.52
C GLU A 208 -3.67 13.00 8.69
N ILE A 209 -5.01 13.01 8.71
CA ILE A 209 -5.79 13.61 9.82
C ILE A 209 -5.46 12.90 11.14
N ILE A 210 -5.51 11.56 11.17
CA ILE A 210 -5.21 10.76 12.36
C ILE A 210 -3.76 11.02 12.81
N ARG A 211 -2.81 10.97 11.88
CA ARG A 211 -1.39 11.21 12.18
C ARG A 211 -1.15 12.60 12.76
N ASN A 212 -1.74 13.64 12.18
CA ASN A 212 -1.56 15.01 12.62
C ASN A 212 -2.24 15.28 13.97
N TYR A 213 -3.40 14.66 14.22
CA TYR A 213 -4.08 14.70 15.51
C TYR A 213 -3.16 14.18 16.63
N PHE A 214 -2.57 13.00 16.46
CA PHE A 214 -1.72 12.38 17.50
C PHE A 214 -0.30 12.92 17.61
N LEU A 215 0.14 13.72 16.63
CA LEU A 215 1.42 14.42 16.71
C LEU A 215 1.28 15.82 17.32
N ASP A 216 0.08 16.20 17.81
CA ASP A 216 -0.23 17.55 18.29
C ASP A 216 0.08 18.64 17.25
N LYS A 217 -0.01 18.27 15.96
CA LYS A 217 0.28 19.15 14.81
C LYS A 217 -0.99 19.55 14.04
N MET A 218 -2.17 19.25 14.60
CA MET A 218 -3.44 19.55 13.97
C MET A 218 -3.71 21.05 14.06
N THR A 219 -3.81 21.69 12.89
CA THR A 219 -4.17 23.10 12.75
C THR A 219 -5.30 23.19 11.74
N ILE A 220 -6.18 24.20 11.87
CA ILE A 220 -7.29 24.42 10.93
C ILE A 220 -6.76 24.50 9.50
N LYS A 221 -5.64 25.23 9.27
CA LYS A 221 -4.98 25.34 7.96
C LYS A 221 -4.63 23.97 7.35
N ARG A 222 -4.07 23.06 8.16
CA ARG A 222 -3.72 21.71 7.69
C ARG A 222 -4.95 20.85 7.42
N LEU A 223 -5.97 20.95 8.28
CA LEU A 223 -7.23 20.24 8.05
C LEU A 223 -7.90 20.72 6.75
N THR A 224 -7.99 22.03 6.53
CA THR A 224 -8.51 22.61 5.29
C THR A 224 -7.69 22.15 4.08
N PHE A 225 -6.37 22.12 4.19
CA PHE A 225 -5.51 21.62 3.10
C PHE A 225 -5.77 20.13 2.80
N SER A 226 -5.86 19.26 3.81
CA SER A 226 -6.16 17.84 3.59
C SER A 226 -7.54 17.63 2.96
N ILE A 227 -8.56 18.41 3.36
CA ILE A 227 -9.89 18.37 2.74
C ILE A 227 -9.84 18.87 1.29
N LEU A 228 -9.13 19.97 1.04
CA LEU A 228 -8.99 20.53 -0.31
C LEU A 228 -8.20 19.58 -1.23
N PHE A 229 -7.17 18.92 -0.69
CA PHE A 229 -6.42 17.88 -1.41
C PHE A 229 -7.29 16.67 -1.72
N LEU A 230 -8.10 16.21 -0.77
CA LEU A 230 -9.07 15.13 -0.99
C LEU A 230 -10.02 15.48 -2.13
N VAL A 231 -10.73 16.61 -2.01
CA VAL A 231 -11.75 17.03 -2.99
C VAL A 231 -11.11 17.35 -4.33
N GLY A 232 -10.05 18.16 -4.36
CA GLY A 232 -9.36 18.57 -5.58
C GLY A 232 -8.67 17.42 -6.30
N GLY A 233 -7.94 16.58 -5.57
CA GLY A 233 -7.25 15.41 -6.12
C GLY A 233 -8.23 14.37 -6.65
N ALA A 234 -9.27 14.03 -5.88
CA ALA A 234 -10.29 13.10 -6.35
C ALA A 234 -11.02 13.67 -7.58
N SER A 235 -11.44 14.94 -7.55
CA SER A 235 -12.12 15.57 -8.68
C SER A 235 -11.28 15.58 -9.95
N LEU A 236 -9.98 15.90 -9.86
CA LEU A 236 -9.08 15.91 -11.02
C LEU A 236 -8.97 14.52 -11.66
N ILE A 237 -8.86 13.48 -10.83
CA ILE A 237 -8.82 12.09 -11.32
C ILE A 237 -10.16 11.69 -11.94
N LEU A 238 -11.27 12.02 -11.30
CA LEU A 238 -12.61 11.68 -11.78
C LEU A 238 -12.97 12.41 -13.09
N LEU A 239 -12.51 13.65 -13.26
CA LEU A 239 -12.70 14.43 -14.50
C LEU A 239 -11.79 13.95 -15.64
N SER A 240 -10.63 13.39 -15.34
CA SER A 240 -9.71 12.85 -16.36
C SER A 240 -9.99 11.38 -16.71
N ALA A 241 -10.81 10.68 -15.93
CA ALA A 241 -11.16 9.29 -16.18
C ALA A 241 -12.05 9.15 -17.42
N LYS A 242 -11.84 8.07 -18.19
CA LYS A 242 -12.79 7.64 -19.22
C LYS A 242 -13.99 7.00 -18.52
N TRP A 243 -15.17 7.59 -18.73
CA TRP A 243 -16.43 7.05 -18.22
C TRP A 243 -16.87 5.92 -19.15
N TYR A 244 -16.87 4.70 -18.64
CA TYR A 244 -17.47 3.59 -19.38
C TYR A 244 -19.00 3.74 -19.32
N PRO A 245 -19.74 3.40 -20.40
CA PRO A 245 -21.19 3.38 -20.34
C PRO A 245 -21.64 2.44 -19.22
N ALA A 246 -22.51 2.94 -18.33
CA ALA A 246 -23.12 2.12 -17.30
C ALA A 246 -23.92 1.00 -17.98
N ILE A 247 -23.60 -0.26 -17.67
CA ILE A 247 -24.36 -1.44 -18.10
C ILE A 247 -25.63 -1.53 -17.27
#